data_AF-A0AAD7HVB4-F1
#
_entry.id   AF-A0AAD7HVB4-F1
#
_cell.length_a   1.000
_cell.length_b   1.000
_cell.length_c   1.000
_cell.angle_alpha   90.00
_cell.angle_beta   90.00
_cell.angle_gamma   90.00
#
_symmetry.space_group_name_H-M   'P 1'
#
loop_
_entity.id
_entity.type
_entity.pdbx_description
1 polymer ?
#
loop_
_entity_poly.entity_id
_entity_poly.type
_entity_poly.pdbx_seq_one_letter_code
_entity_poly.pdbx_strand_id
1 'polypeptide(L)'
;MSTTTTITLASVAKAREEAKRHVATALPDDQSKAKAADDLINKLNNPEVKKQAHESVKSLAKTIRDIRKGFISVADALVTFDSQNFTDQDGNVLSLGKEWKPLIVEFDTTLQFSLVQATDAVVMLKTVQTVLGDVTEADGKDLAAELRAFMKQLGPKEAGALEMKNKFQKLAEDVILFNVKIDIAAAKADAKIKGDLDNARTRLASLTQELETWNQTMNASTGEIIGALAVGAGQAALALFSFNFFGMMSAISTISGAISNATEMKKKAECEQSIELVNQEINNLLARDQELGTVRTRLEESKKIVASVSTQILIIVDIWRTINQDMHSLDEALSSQLKGNPVITKLFLKKLGVAKEIYHHLTVLLETYVEQTNAANPTVAVAK
;
A
#
# COMPACT_ATOMS: atom_id res chain seq x y z
N MET A 1 10.59 9.35 22.14
CA MET A 1 11.70 8.38 22.02
C MET A 1 11.09 6.99 22.07
N SER A 2 10.94 6.32 20.92
CA SER A 2 10.39 4.97 20.88
C SER A 2 11.50 3.96 21.17
N THR A 3 11.33 3.20 22.25
CA THR A 3 12.18 2.08 22.62
C THR A 3 11.92 0.92 21.66
N THR A 4 12.79 0.77 20.66
CA THR A 4 12.83 -0.43 19.84
C THR A 4 13.40 -1.57 20.67
N THR A 5 12.52 -2.45 21.15
CA THR A 5 12.93 -3.68 21.85
C THR A 5 13.47 -4.67 20.83
N THR A 6 14.79 -4.75 20.71
CA THR A 6 15.48 -5.76 19.89
C THR A 6 15.27 -7.15 20.52
N ILE A 7 14.37 -7.93 19.95
CA ILE A 7 14.20 -9.35 20.31
C ILE A 7 15.42 -10.11 19.76
N THR A 8 16.29 -10.59 20.64
CA THR A 8 17.47 -11.37 20.26
C THR A 8 17.12 -12.85 20.10
N LEU A 9 17.83 -13.59 19.24
CA LEU A 9 17.68 -15.06 19.11
C LEU A 9 17.78 -15.81 20.45
N ALA A 10 18.54 -15.26 21.42
CA ALA A 10 18.66 -15.79 22.77
C ALA A 10 17.36 -15.69 23.59
N SER A 11 16.54 -14.65 23.39
CA SER A 11 15.26 -14.51 24.10
C SER A 11 14.20 -15.46 23.55
N VAL A 12 14.23 -15.76 22.24
CA VAL A 12 13.36 -16.77 21.61
C VAL A 12 13.69 -18.17 22.10
N ALA A 13 14.98 -18.52 22.19
CA ALA A 13 15.42 -19.82 22.72
C ALA A 13 15.00 -20.01 24.19
N LYS A 14 15.12 -18.96 25.02
CA LYS A 14 14.70 -19.00 26.43
C LYS A 14 13.18 -19.14 26.58
N ALA A 15 12.39 -18.38 25.81
CA ALA A 15 10.94 -18.49 25.80
C ALA A 15 10.47 -19.88 25.32
N ARG A 16 11.20 -20.48 24.37
CA ARG A 16 10.93 -21.85 23.89
C ARG A 16 11.16 -22.90 24.96
N GLU A 17 12.25 -22.81 25.72
CA GLU A 17 12.53 -23.74 26.83
C GLU A 17 11.55 -23.56 28.00
N GLU A 18 11.11 -22.33 28.26
CA GLU A 18 10.08 -22.04 29.25
C GLU A 18 8.73 -22.62 28.82
N ALA A 19 8.33 -22.43 27.56
CA ALA A 19 7.13 -23.08 27.00
C ALA A 19 7.20 -24.61 27.07
N LYS A 20 8.35 -25.21 26.73
CA LYS A 20 8.57 -26.67 26.88
C LYS A 20 8.39 -27.13 28.33
N ARG A 21 8.92 -26.38 29.30
CA ARG A 21 8.71 -26.66 30.73
C ARG A 21 7.24 -26.60 31.10
N HIS A 22 6.53 -25.56 30.70
CA HIS A 22 5.10 -25.41 31.02
C HIS A 22 4.26 -26.54 30.42
N VAL A 23 4.55 -26.95 29.19
CA VAL A 23 3.89 -28.10 28.54
C VAL A 23 4.24 -29.41 29.25
N ALA A 24 5.50 -29.62 29.64
CA ALA A 24 5.92 -30.81 30.37
C ALA A 24 5.26 -30.90 31.76
N THR A 25 5.07 -29.76 32.44
CA THR A 25 4.36 -29.70 33.73
C THR A 25 2.85 -29.91 33.57
N ALA A 26 2.25 -29.39 32.49
CA ALA A 26 0.82 -29.53 32.22
C ALA A 26 0.43 -30.92 31.71
N LEU A 27 1.37 -31.64 31.08
CA LEU A 27 1.17 -32.97 30.51
C LEU A 27 2.24 -33.95 31.05
N PRO A 28 2.20 -34.26 32.36
CA PRO A 28 3.30 -34.94 33.06
C PRO A 28 3.47 -36.41 32.64
N ASP A 29 2.38 -37.06 32.22
CA ASP A 29 2.36 -38.48 31.89
C ASP A 29 1.78 -38.75 30.48
N ASP A 30 1.97 -39.97 30.00
CA ASP A 30 1.56 -40.35 28.64
C ASP A 30 0.04 -40.45 28.47
N GLN A 31 -0.71 -40.67 29.55
CA GLN A 31 -2.18 -40.66 29.53
C GLN A 31 -2.72 -39.24 29.37
N SER A 32 -2.13 -38.27 30.08
CA SER A 32 -2.42 -36.84 29.97
C SER A 32 -2.09 -36.31 28.56
N LYS A 33 -0.93 -36.70 28.00
CA LYS A 33 -0.58 -36.39 26.60
C LYS A 33 -1.55 -37.02 25.61
N ALA A 34 -1.94 -38.28 25.83
CA ALA A 34 -2.88 -38.99 24.97
C ALA A 34 -4.28 -38.38 25.02
N LYS A 35 -4.74 -37.92 26.19
CA LYS A 35 -6.02 -37.23 26.35
C LYS A 35 -6.00 -35.85 25.69
N ALA A 36 -4.92 -35.09 25.86
CA ALA A 36 -4.76 -33.79 25.19
C ALA A 36 -4.75 -33.93 23.66
N ALA A 37 -4.14 -35.00 23.13
CA ALA A 37 -4.19 -35.35 21.72
C ALA A 37 -5.63 -35.63 21.25
N ASP A 38 -6.42 -36.41 22.00
CA ASP A 38 -7.83 -36.69 21.68
C ASP A 38 -8.69 -35.42 21.75
N ASP A 39 -8.51 -34.60 22.79
CA ASP A 39 -9.22 -33.33 22.94
C ASP A 39 -8.91 -32.36 21.79
N LEU A 40 -7.66 -32.35 21.31
CA LEU A 40 -7.27 -31.58 20.13
C LEU A 40 -7.93 -32.10 18.86
N ILE A 41 -7.90 -33.42 18.61
CA ILE A 41 -8.59 -34.05 17.47
C ILE A 41 -10.09 -33.72 17.52
N ASN A 42 -10.72 -33.83 18.68
CA ASN A 42 -12.14 -33.53 18.86
C ASN A 42 -12.46 -32.06 18.58
N LYS A 43 -11.57 -31.13 18.99
CA LYS A 43 -11.71 -29.70 18.68
C LYS A 43 -11.50 -29.42 17.19
N LEU A 44 -10.52 -30.03 16.54
CA LEU A 44 -10.29 -29.87 15.10
C LEU A 44 -11.46 -30.45 14.29
N ASN A 45 -12.02 -31.56 14.74
CA ASN A 45 -13.20 -32.18 14.12
C ASN A 45 -14.51 -31.49 14.43
N ASN A 46 -14.52 -30.47 15.30
CA ASN A 46 -15.69 -29.68 15.58
C ASN A 46 -16.17 -28.96 14.29
N PRO A 47 -17.42 -29.17 13.85
CA PRO A 47 -17.97 -28.52 12.66
C PRO A 47 -17.87 -26.99 12.69
N GLU A 48 -17.96 -26.37 13.86
CA GLU A 48 -17.86 -24.91 14.01
C GLU A 48 -16.43 -24.42 13.75
N VAL A 49 -15.41 -25.15 14.21
CA VAL A 49 -14.00 -24.83 13.94
C VAL A 49 -13.70 -24.97 12.45
N LYS A 50 -14.19 -26.05 11.81
CA LYS A 50 -14.07 -26.25 10.35
C LYS A 50 -14.76 -25.14 9.57
N LYS A 51 -15.98 -24.77 9.98
CA LYS A 51 -16.75 -23.67 9.38
C LYS A 51 -16.00 -22.34 9.51
N GLN A 52 -15.51 -22.00 10.70
CA GLN A 52 -14.75 -20.77 10.94
C GLN A 52 -13.45 -20.71 10.11
N ALA A 53 -12.76 -21.84 9.96
CA ALA A 53 -11.55 -21.92 9.14
C ALA A 53 -11.88 -21.70 7.65
N HIS A 54 -12.97 -22.31 7.15
CA HIS A 54 -13.45 -22.10 5.79
C HIS A 54 -13.93 -20.65 5.53
N GLU A 55 -14.63 -20.04 6.50
CA GLU A 55 -15.02 -18.63 6.45
C GLU A 55 -13.80 -17.70 6.45
N SER A 56 -12.77 -18.01 7.23
CA SER A 56 -11.49 -17.30 7.23
C SER A 56 -10.82 -17.34 5.85
N VAL A 57 -10.82 -18.49 5.15
CA VAL A 57 -10.25 -18.60 3.80
C VAL A 57 -11.10 -17.88 2.75
N LYS A 58 -12.44 -17.93 2.84
CA LYS A 58 -13.31 -17.09 1.99
C LYS A 58 -13.05 -15.60 2.21
N SER A 59 -12.85 -15.20 3.46
CA SER A 59 -12.45 -13.84 3.81
C SER A 59 -11.09 -13.48 3.22
N LEU A 60 -10.14 -14.41 3.16
CA LEU A 60 -8.84 -14.21 2.52
C LEU A 60 -8.93 -13.98 1.00
N ALA A 61 -9.74 -14.76 0.30
CA ALA A 61 -9.93 -14.55 -1.14
C ALA A 61 -10.68 -13.26 -1.45
N LYS A 62 -11.63 -12.88 -0.59
CA LYS A 62 -12.24 -11.54 -0.64
C LYS A 62 -11.17 -10.46 -0.41
N THR A 63 -10.32 -10.65 0.59
CA THR A 63 -9.20 -9.77 0.92
C THR A 63 -8.26 -9.57 -0.26
N ILE A 64 -7.88 -10.65 -0.97
CA ILE A 64 -7.04 -10.56 -2.18
C ILE A 64 -7.72 -9.76 -3.30
N ARG A 65 -9.03 -9.95 -3.50
CA ARG A 65 -9.81 -9.15 -4.47
C ARG A 65 -9.84 -7.69 -4.06
N ASP A 66 -10.05 -7.42 -2.79
CA ASP A 66 -10.11 -6.06 -2.25
C ASP A 66 -8.73 -5.38 -2.36
N ILE A 67 -7.63 -6.12 -2.12
CA ILE A 67 -6.26 -5.64 -2.38
C ILE A 67 -6.11 -5.26 -3.85
N ARG A 68 -6.46 -6.16 -4.77
CA ARG A 68 -6.29 -5.94 -6.21
C ARG A 68 -7.11 -4.75 -6.71
N LYS A 69 -8.37 -4.65 -6.27
CA LYS A 69 -9.22 -3.48 -6.51
C LYS A 69 -8.58 -2.21 -5.96
N GLY A 70 -7.98 -2.30 -4.78
CA GLY A 70 -7.24 -1.19 -4.19
C GLY A 70 -6.07 -0.74 -5.06
N PHE A 71 -5.25 -1.68 -5.55
CA PHE A 71 -4.16 -1.39 -6.49
C PHE A 71 -4.63 -0.68 -7.75
N ILE A 72 -5.73 -1.15 -8.35
CA ILE A 72 -6.33 -0.55 -9.55
C ILE A 72 -6.88 0.85 -9.26
N SER A 73 -7.63 1.01 -8.16
CA SER A 73 -8.19 2.30 -7.76
C SER A 73 -7.10 3.35 -7.51
N VAL A 74 -5.99 2.95 -6.89
CA VAL A 74 -4.83 3.84 -6.71
C VAL A 74 -4.25 4.18 -8.08
N ALA A 75 -4.06 3.19 -8.97
CA ALA A 75 -3.53 3.43 -10.31
C ALA A 75 -4.37 4.45 -11.10
N ASP A 76 -5.70 4.37 -11.04
CA ASP A 76 -6.61 5.32 -11.69
C ASP A 76 -6.45 6.75 -11.13
N ALA A 77 -6.30 6.89 -9.81
CA ALA A 77 -6.02 8.17 -9.18
C ALA A 77 -4.67 8.74 -9.62
N LEU A 78 -3.64 7.90 -9.73
CA LEU A 78 -2.30 8.30 -10.19
C LEU A 78 -2.26 8.66 -11.67
N VAL A 79 -3.03 7.97 -12.53
CA VAL A 79 -3.18 8.36 -13.94
C VAL A 79 -3.80 9.74 -14.04
N THR A 80 -4.78 10.05 -13.19
CA THR A 80 -5.37 11.39 -13.11
C THR A 80 -4.32 12.43 -12.67
N PHE A 81 -3.48 12.13 -11.69
CA PHE A 81 -2.40 13.03 -11.25
C PHE A 81 -1.35 13.25 -12.34
N ASP A 82 -0.85 12.17 -12.93
CA ASP A 82 0.19 12.20 -13.97
C ASP A 82 -0.28 12.94 -15.23
N SER A 83 -1.57 12.85 -15.60
CA SER A 83 -2.12 13.52 -16.78
C SER A 83 -2.20 15.04 -16.64
N GLN A 84 -2.23 15.57 -15.40
CA GLN A 84 -2.20 17.01 -15.15
C GLN A 84 -0.81 17.64 -15.32
N ASN A 85 0.25 16.83 -15.43
CA ASN A 85 1.63 17.28 -15.57
C ASN A 85 2.01 18.34 -14.52
N PHE A 86 1.69 18.08 -13.24
CA PHE A 86 2.18 18.91 -12.14
C PHE A 86 3.71 18.90 -12.13
N THR A 87 4.30 20.06 -11.86
CA THR A 87 5.76 20.23 -11.82
C THR A 87 6.22 20.62 -10.42
N ASP A 88 7.47 20.30 -10.10
CA ASP A 88 8.12 20.82 -8.90
C ASP A 88 8.74 22.22 -9.12
N GLN A 89 9.45 22.71 -8.11
CA GLN A 89 10.12 24.00 -8.13
C GLN A 89 11.19 24.11 -9.22
N ASP A 90 11.79 23.00 -9.63
CA ASP A 90 12.81 22.93 -10.66
C ASP A 90 12.20 22.75 -12.07
N GLY A 91 10.88 22.67 -12.17
CA GLY A 91 10.15 22.48 -13.42
C GLY A 91 10.08 21.01 -13.88
N ASN A 92 10.49 20.06 -13.05
CA ASN A 92 10.41 18.64 -13.38
C ASN A 92 8.97 18.14 -13.22
N VAL A 93 8.48 17.38 -14.20
CA VAL A 93 7.14 16.77 -14.13
C VAL A 93 7.13 15.67 -13.08
N LEU A 94 6.21 15.77 -12.12
CA LEU A 94 5.96 14.78 -11.10
C LEU A 94 5.12 13.64 -11.71
N SER A 95 5.63 12.41 -11.64
CA SER A 95 4.92 11.22 -12.12
C SER A 95 5.02 10.11 -11.09
N LEU A 96 3.86 9.67 -10.59
CA LEU A 96 3.74 8.65 -9.56
C LEU A 96 3.29 7.30 -10.16
N GLY A 97 2.58 7.33 -11.29
CA GLY A 97 2.05 6.13 -11.93
C GLY A 97 3.15 5.18 -12.41
N LYS A 98 4.31 5.71 -12.81
CA LYS A 98 5.48 4.89 -13.22
C LYS A 98 6.06 4.06 -12.08
N GLU A 99 6.01 4.57 -10.86
CA GLU A 99 6.53 3.90 -9.67
C GLU A 99 5.51 2.92 -9.06
N TRP A 100 4.21 3.18 -9.22
CA TRP A 100 3.14 2.31 -8.72
C TRP A 100 2.95 1.03 -9.53
N LYS A 101 3.04 1.12 -10.87
CA LYS A 101 2.82 -0.03 -11.77
C LYS A 101 3.66 -1.26 -11.43
N PRO A 102 4.98 -1.15 -11.15
CA PRO A 102 5.79 -2.27 -10.70
C PRO A 102 5.24 -2.99 -9.46
N LEU A 103 4.64 -2.26 -8.50
CA LEU A 103 4.08 -2.85 -7.28
C LEU A 103 2.85 -3.71 -7.57
N ILE A 104 2.02 -3.34 -8.56
CA ILE A 104 0.89 -4.16 -9.02
C ILE A 104 1.42 -5.48 -9.61
N VAL A 105 2.45 -5.39 -10.45
CA VAL A 105 3.06 -6.57 -11.07
C VAL A 105 3.71 -7.47 -10.02
N GLU A 106 4.40 -6.89 -9.04
CA GLU A 106 5.00 -7.63 -7.92
C GLU A 106 3.94 -8.31 -7.05
N PHE A 107 2.81 -7.64 -6.79
CA PHE A 107 1.66 -8.25 -6.11
C PHE A 107 1.12 -9.47 -6.88
N ASP A 108 0.77 -9.29 -8.16
CA ASP A 108 0.21 -10.36 -8.98
C ASP A 108 1.21 -11.53 -9.13
N THR A 109 2.50 -11.23 -9.31
CA THR A 109 3.56 -12.25 -9.41
C THR A 109 3.75 -13.01 -8.10
N THR A 110 3.79 -12.31 -6.97
CA THR A 110 3.94 -12.93 -5.65
C THR A 110 2.73 -13.78 -5.31
N LEU A 111 1.53 -13.33 -5.66
CA LEU A 111 0.29 -14.08 -5.48
C LEU A 111 0.27 -15.36 -6.35
N GLN A 112 0.68 -15.28 -7.62
CA GLN A 112 0.78 -16.47 -8.47
C GLN A 112 1.79 -17.48 -7.91
N PHE A 113 2.95 -17.00 -7.46
CA PHE A 113 3.93 -17.88 -6.83
C PHE A 113 3.40 -18.50 -5.54
N SER A 114 2.66 -17.76 -4.71
CA SER A 114 2.07 -18.31 -3.49
C SER A 114 1.01 -19.38 -3.78
N LEU A 115 0.27 -19.27 -4.89
CA LEU A 115 -0.65 -20.32 -5.34
C LEU A 115 0.08 -21.60 -5.77
N VAL A 116 1.20 -21.46 -6.49
CA VAL A 116 2.05 -22.61 -6.85
C VAL A 116 2.59 -23.29 -5.60
N GLN A 117 3.11 -22.52 -4.63
CA GLN A 117 3.60 -23.09 -3.36
C GLN A 117 2.50 -23.77 -2.56
N ALA A 118 1.30 -23.18 -2.50
CA ALA A 118 0.15 -23.77 -1.83
C ALA A 118 -0.28 -25.08 -2.49
N THR A 119 -0.33 -25.12 -3.82
CA THR A 119 -0.68 -26.32 -4.60
C THR A 119 0.33 -27.44 -4.36
N ASP A 120 1.62 -27.13 -4.42
CA ASP A 120 2.66 -28.12 -4.14
C ASP A 120 2.60 -28.63 -2.70
N ALA A 121 2.34 -27.75 -1.74
CA ALA A 121 2.17 -28.13 -0.34
C ALA A 121 0.94 -29.05 -0.16
N VAL A 122 -0.17 -28.78 -0.84
CA VAL A 122 -1.35 -29.67 -0.86
C VAL A 122 -0.99 -31.06 -1.36
N VAL A 123 -0.28 -31.17 -2.49
CA VAL A 123 0.13 -32.46 -3.06
C VAL A 123 1.01 -33.23 -2.07
N MET A 124 1.97 -32.54 -1.47
CA MET A 124 2.87 -33.11 -0.47
C MET A 124 2.11 -33.59 0.77
N LEU A 125 1.23 -32.76 1.34
CA LEU A 125 0.45 -33.08 2.54
C LEU A 125 -0.52 -34.24 2.29
N LYS A 126 -1.11 -34.34 1.10
CA LYS A 126 -1.92 -35.50 0.70
C LYS A 126 -1.11 -36.79 0.64
N THR A 127 0.08 -36.73 0.02
CA THR A 127 1.00 -37.88 -0.04
C THR A 127 1.32 -38.39 1.37
N VAL A 128 1.52 -37.47 2.30
CA VAL A 128 1.84 -37.78 3.70
C VAL A 128 0.63 -38.32 4.45
N GLN A 129 -0.56 -37.80 4.22
CA GLN A 129 -1.78 -38.38 4.79
C GLN A 129 -1.98 -39.84 4.36
N THR A 130 -1.58 -40.18 3.14
CA THR A 130 -1.57 -41.58 2.67
C THR A 130 -0.53 -42.41 3.42
N VAL A 131 0.70 -41.90 3.58
CA VAL A 131 1.78 -42.56 4.34
C VAL A 131 1.44 -42.73 5.82
N LEU A 132 0.71 -41.77 6.41
CA LEU A 132 0.29 -41.79 7.81
C LEU A 132 -1.03 -42.55 8.04
N GLY A 133 -1.61 -43.20 7.02
CA GLY A 133 -2.81 -44.04 7.14
C GLY A 133 -2.49 -45.46 7.64
N ASP A 134 -3.45 -46.14 8.26
CA ASP A 134 -3.44 -47.53 8.77
C ASP A 134 -2.06 -48.16 9.08
N VAL A 135 -1.19 -47.42 9.75
CA VAL A 135 0.15 -47.88 10.12
C VAL A 135 0.06 -48.71 11.40
N THR A 136 0.60 -49.91 11.38
CA THR A 136 0.77 -50.77 12.55
C THR A 136 2.20 -50.73 13.08
N GLU A 137 2.44 -51.27 14.28
CA GLU A 137 3.80 -51.38 14.84
C GLU A 137 4.75 -52.21 13.96
N ALA A 138 4.20 -53.14 13.16
CA ALA A 138 4.98 -54.00 12.26
C ALA A 138 5.60 -53.22 11.08
N ASP A 139 5.00 -52.09 10.70
CA ASP A 139 5.41 -51.27 9.56
C ASP A 139 6.55 -50.30 9.91
N GLY A 140 7.14 -50.44 11.10
CA GLY A 140 7.96 -49.39 11.68
C GLY A 140 9.22 -49.02 10.89
N LYS A 141 9.82 -49.97 10.16
CA LYS A 141 10.98 -49.68 9.28
C LYS A 141 10.56 -48.91 8.03
N ASP A 142 9.47 -49.31 7.40
CA ASP A 142 8.97 -48.69 6.18
C ASP A 142 8.39 -47.31 6.47
N LEU A 143 7.62 -47.16 7.57
CA LEU A 143 7.18 -45.86 8.06
C LEU A 143 8.37 -44.93 8.36
N ALA A 144 9.42 -45.43 9.00
CA ALA A 144 10.61 -44.62 9.27
C ALA A 144 11.36 -44.20 7.98
N ALA A 145 11.34 -45.02 6.93
CA ALA A 145 11.91 -44.66 5.63
C ALA A 145 11.06 -43.59 4.93
N GLU A 146 9.74 -43.77 4.88
CA GLU A 146 8.79 -42.83 4.30
C GLU A 146 8.80 -41.47 5.02
N LEU A 147 8.84 -41.47 6.36
CA LEU A 147 8.96 -40.23 7.14
C LEU A 147 10.26 -39.47 6.85
N ARG A 148 11.38 -40.16 6.63
CA ARG A 148 12.64 -39.52 6.22
C ARG A 148 12.55 -38.94 4.81
N ALA A 149 11.92 -39.65 3.88
CA ALA A 149 11.68 -39.15 2.54
C ALA A 149 10.79 -37.89 2.56
N PHE A 150 9.76 -37.89 3.41
CA PHE A 150 8.91 -36.74 3.64
C PHE A 150 9.66 -35.54 4.21
N MET A 151 10.48 -35.71 5.27
CA MET A 151 11.28 -34.60 5.83
C MET A 151 12.19 -33.96 4.77
N LYS A 152 12.79 -34.78 3.89
CA LYS A 152 13.62 -34.29 2.78
C LYS A 152 12.83 -33.42 1.79
N GLN A 153 11.54 -33.72 1.58
CA GLN A 153 10.66 -32.90 0.76
C GLN A 153 10.17 -31.65 1.51
N LEU A 154 10.10 -31.70 2.83
CA LEU A 154 9.52 -30.64 3.68
C LEU A 154 10.40 -29.41 3.74
N GLY A 155 11.73 -29.60 3.86
CA GLY A 155 12.69 -28.49 3.95
C GLY A 155 12.57 -27.46 2.80
N PRO A 156 12.53 -27.87 1.52
CA PRO A 156 12.27 -26.95 0.41
C PRO A 156 10.94 -26.18 0.52
N LYS A 157 9.88 -26.79 1.08
CA LYS A 157 8.57 -26.15 1.26
C LYS A 157 8.56 -25.16 2.41
N GLU A 158 9.25 -25.48 3.50
CA GLU A 158 9.51 -24.55 4.60
C GLU A 158 10.23 -23.29 4.08
N ALA A 159 11.27 -23.47 3.27
CA ALA A 159 12.00 -22.36 2.65
C ALA A 159 11.11 -21.54 1.70
N GLY A 160 10.27 -22.20 0.90
CA GLY A 160 9.30 -21.53 0.02
C GLY A 160 8.27 -20.70 0.80
N ALA A 161 7.77 -21.21 1.92
CA ALA A 161 6.86 -20.48 2.81
C ALA A 161 7.54 -19.24 3.43
N LEU A 162 8.80 -19.36 3.86
CA LEU A 162 9.60 -18.24 4.37
C LEU A 162 9.86 -17.19 3.27
N GLU A 163 10.17 -17.63 2.05
CA GLU A 163 10.33 -16.74 0.90
C GLU A 163 9.04 -15.95 0.66
N MET A 164 7.87 -16.60 0.69
CA MET A 164 6.57 -15.93 0.53
C MET A 164 6.27 -14.92 1.59
N LYS A 165 6.50 -15.27 2.86
CA LYS A 165 6.43 -14.32 3.96
C LYS A 165 7.26 -13.07 3.66
N ASN A 166 8.52 -13.24 3.25
CA ASN A 166 9.43 -12.13 3.02
C ASN A 166 9.02 -11.27 1.81
N LYS A 167 8.56 -11.87 0.70
CA LYS A 167 8.08 -11.12 -0.48
C LYS A 167 6.87 -10.26 -0.17
N PHE A 168 5.86 -10.84 0.49
CA PHE A 168 4.67 -10.09 0.88
C PHE A 168 4.99 -9.00 1.91
N GLN A 169 5.88 -9.28 2.87
CA GLN A 169 6.31 -8.26 3.83
C GLN A 169 7.01 -7.08 3.12
N LYS A 170 7.95 -7.37 2.22
CA LYS A 170 8.63 -6.34 1.44
C LYS A 170 7.64 -5.52 0.61
N LEU A 171 6.70 -6.18 -0.07
CA LEU A 171 5.66 -5.50 -0.85
C LEU A 171 4.81 -4.56 0.02
N ALA A 172 4.45 -4.98 1.24
CA ALA A 172 3.74 -4.13 2.18
C ALA A 172 4.56 -2.90 2.59
N GLU A 173 5.85 -3.08 2.87
CA GLU A 173 6.80 -2.00 3.19
C GLU A 173 6.95 -1.02 2.01
N ASP A 174 7.09 -1.52 0.78
CA ASP A 174 7.20 -0.72 -0.44
C ASP A 174 5.92 0.09 -0.71
N VAL A 175 4.75 -0.51 -0.47
CA VAL A 175 3.44 0.14 -0.57
C VAL A 175 3.29 1.25 0.49
N ILE A 176 3.76 1.03 1.72
CA ILE A 176 3.82 2.07 2.77
C ILE A 176 4.77 3.20 2.36
N LEU A 177 5.95 2.89 1.82
CA LEU A 177 6.90 3.91 1.39
C LEU A 177 6.34 4.74 0.23
N PHE A 178 5.60 4.12 -0.68
CA PHE A 178 4.93 4.82 -1.77
C PHE A 178 3.89 5.83 -1.26
N ASN A 179 3.21 5.53 -0.15
CA ASN A 179 2.31 6.48 0.52
C ASN A 179 3.01 7.81 0.87
N VAL A 180 4.24 7.72 1.37
CA VAL A 180 5.07 8.90 1.68
C VAL A 180 5.45 9.67 0.41
N LYS A 181 5.69 8.98 -0.71
CA LYS A 181 5.99 9.62 -2.00
C LYS A 181 4.80 10.40 -2.55
N ILE A 182 3.58 9.90 -2.36
CA ILE A 182 2.35 10.65 -2.70
C ILE A 182 2.33 12.00 -1.98
N ASP A 183 2.59 11.99 -0.67
CA ASP A 183 2.59 13.21 0.15
C ASP A 183 3.68 14.20 -0.29
N ILE A 184 4.88 13.70 -0.58
CA ILE A 184 5.99 14.53 -1.06
C ILE A 184 5.66 15.14 -2.42
N ALA A 185 5.11 14.38 -3.36
CA ALA A 185 4.76 14.87 -4.69
C ALA A 185 3.64 15.93 -4.62
N ALA A 186 2.59 15.67 -3.83
CA ALA A 186 1.51 16.64 -3.61
C ALA A 186 2.03 17.95 -2.99
N ALA A 187 2.93 17.85 -1.99
CA ALA A 187 3.54 19.01 -1.35
C ALA A 187 4.43 19.82 -2.31
N LYS A 188 5.20 19.14 -3.18
CA LYS A 188 6.02 19.81 -4.21
C LYS A 188 5.16 20.55 -5.23
N ALA A 189 4.09 19.94 -5.70
CA ALA A 189 3.14 20.57 -6.63
C ALA A 189 2.48 21.82 -6.00
N ASP A 190 2.03 21.70 -4.75
CA ASP A 190 1.42 22.79 -3.98
C ASP A 190 2.40 23.96 -3.80
N ALA A 191 3.65 23.66 -3.42
CA ALA A 191 4.70 24.66 -3.26
C ALA A 191 5.01 25.39 -4.58
N LYS A 192 5.00 24.68 -5.73
CA LYS A 192 5.22 25.29 -7.05
C LYS A 192 4.07 26.24 -7.42
N ILE A 193 2.83 25.78 -7.33
CA ILE A 193 1.65 26.59 -7.70
C ILE A 193 1.57 27.85 -6.84
N LYS A 194 1.81 27.74 -5.52
CA LYS A 194 1.85 28.89 -4.63
C LYS A 194 2.96 29.87 -4.98
N GLY A 195 4.17 29.36 -5.24
CA GLY A 195 5.28 30.20 -5.68
C GLY A 195 4.99 30.95 -6.98
N ASP A 196 4.37 30.29 -7.95
CA ASP A 196 3.97 30.91 -9.22
C ASP A 196 2.87 31.96 -9.03
N LEU A 197 1.87 31.68 -8.17
CA LEU A 197 0.82 32.65 -7.84
C LEU A 197 1.37 33.90 -7.18
N ASP A 198 2.28 33.73 -6.22
CA ASP A 198 2.89 34.86 -5.52
C ASP A 198 3.73 35.70 -6.48
N ASN A 199 4.52 35.06 -7.36
CA ASN A 199 5.28 35.75 -8.40
C ASN A 199 4.37 36.52 -9.38
N ALA A 200 3.28 35.90 -9.85
CA ALA A 200 2.33 36.53 -10.75
C ALA A 200 1.62 37.72 -10.07
N ARG A 201 1.24 37.60 -8.81
CA ARG A 201 0.66 38.69 -8.01
C ARG A 201 1.64 39.85 -7.81
N THR A 202 2.90 39.57 -7.51
CA THR A 202 3.95 40.59 -7.42
C THR A 202 4.12 41.31 -8.75
N ARG A 203 4.13 40.58 -9.86
CA ARG A 203 4.21 41.17 -11.21
C ARG A 203 3.00 42.06 -11.53
N LEU A 204 1.78 41.59 -11.19
CA LEU A 204 0.55 42.36 -11.36
C LEU A 204 0.58 43.67 -10.55
N ALA A 205 1.04 43.61 -9.30
CA ALA A 205 1.18 44.78 -8.43
C ALA A 205 2.18 45.79 -9.04
N SER A 206 3.32 45.31 -9.54
CA SER A 206 4.32 46.15 -10.22
C SER A 206 3.75 46.85 -11.46
N LEU A 207 3.10 46.10 -12.35
CA LEU A 207 2.49 46.66 -13.57
C LEU A 207 1.38 47.67 -13.25
N THR A 208 0.57 47.38 -12.23
CA THR A 208 -0.49 48.31 -11.78
C THR A 208 0.11 49.60 -11.22
N GLN A 209 1.21 49.51 -10.47
CA GLN A 209 1.93 50.68 -9.98
C GLN A 209 2.57 51.49 -11.11
N GLU A 210 3.11 50.83 -12.14
CA GLU A 210 3.62 51.48 -13.35
C GLU A 210 2.51 52.23 -14.11
N LEU A 211 1.35 51.60 -14.30
CA LEU A 211 0.18 52.22 -14.91
C LEU A 211 -0.29 53.46 -14.13
N GLU A 212 -0.33 53.36 -12.81
CA GLU A 212 -0.72 54.47 -11.92
C GLU A 212 0.29 55.63 -11.99
N THR A 213 1.58 55.32 -11.93
CA THR A 213 2.67 56.32 -12.07
C THR A 213 2.60 57.02 -13.43
N TRP A 214 2.28 56.26 -14.48
CA TRP A 214 2.11 56.80 -15.83
C TRP A 214 0.88 57.71 -15.91
N ASN A 215 -0.26 57.31 -15.34
CA ASN A 215 -1.46 58.14 -15.26
C ASN A 215 -1.20 59.44 -14.48
N GLN A 216 -0.46 59.39 -13.37
CA GLN A 216 -0.07 60.56 -12.61
C GLN A 216 0.85 61.50 -13.40
N THR A 217 1.83 60.94 -14.13
CA THR A 217 2.74 61.71 -14.98
C THR A 217 1.99 62.39 -16.13
N MET A 218 1.03 61.69 -16.74
CA MET A 218 0.16 62.27 -17.77
C MET A 218 -0.74 63.35 -17.20
N ASN A 219 -1.36 63.14 -16.05
CA ASN A 219 -2.19 64.14 -15.38
C ASN A 219 -1.37 65.38 -14.98
N ALA A 220 -0.11 65.21 -14.54
CA ALA A 220 0.80 66.31 -14.23
C ALA A 220 1.22 67.07 -15.50
N SER A 221 1.48 66.36 -16.60
CA SER A 221 1.85 66.96 -17.90
C SER A 221 0.67 67.64 -18.59
N THR A 222 -0.55 67.19 -18.29
CA THR A 222 -1.82 67.81 -18.72
C THR A 222 -2.32 68.85 -17.70
N GLY A 223 -1.59 69.04 -16.60
CA GLY A 223 -1.89 69.94 -15.48
C GLY A 223 -1.80 71.44 -15.82
N GLU A 224 -1.42 71.80 -17.05
CA GLU A 224 -1.70 73.13 -17.59
C GLU A 224 -3.14 73.29 -18.10
N ILE A 225 -3.97 72.23 -18.16
CA ILE A 225 -5.31 72.32 -18.77
C ILE A 225 -6.53 71.96 -17.90
N ILE A 226 -6.67 70.87 -17.12
CA ILE A 226 -7.93 70.69 -16.31
C ILE A 226 -7.73 69.91 -14.98
N GLY A 227 -8.03 70.56 -13.85
CA GLY A 227 -7.96 70.01 -12.49
C GLY A 227 -9.27 69.44 -11.93
N ALA A 228 -9.76 68.29 -12.43
CA ALA A 228 -11.05 67.73 -11.96
C ALA A 228 -11.13 66.20 -11.71
N LEU A 229 -10.03 65.44 -11.65
CA LEU A 229 -10.09 63.96 -11.53
C LEU A 229 -9.34 63.36 -10.32
N ALA A 230 -9.43 64.01 -9.15
CA ALA A 230 -8.63 63.63 -7.96
C ALA A 230 -9.33 62.69 -6.95
N VAL A 231 -10.51 62.12 -7.24
CA VAL A 231 -11.28 61.34 -6.25
C VAL A 231 -11.52 59.91 -6.74
N GLY A 232 -10.54 59.02 -6.56
CA GLY A 232 -10.76 57.59 -6.87
C GLY A 232 -9.62 56.60 -6.59
N ALA A 233 -8.36 57.03 -6.48
CA ALA A 233 -7.21 56.12 -6.44
C ALA A 233 -6.98 55.38 -5.10
N GLY A 234 -7.62 55.81 -4.00
CA GLY A 234 -7.36 55.27 -2.66
C GLY A 234 -7.90 53.86 -2.36
N GLN A 235 -8.79 53.30 -3.20
CA GLN A 235 -9.49 52.04 -2.90
C GLN A 235 -8.90 50.78 -3.56
N ALA A 236 -8.06 50.92 -4.60
CA ALA A 236 -7.51 49.76 -5.32
C ALA A 236 -6.46 48.98 -4.49
N ALA A 237 -5.71 49.64 -3.60
CA ALA A 237 -4.69 49.01 -2.78
C ALA A 237 -5.26 48.08 -1.68
N LEU A 238 -6.49 48.34 -1.20
CA LEU A 238 -7.16 47.51 -0.17
C LEU A 238 -7.92 46.31 -0.77
N ALA A 239 -8.30 46.39 -2.05
CA ALA A 239 -8.95 45.28 -2.77
C ALA A 239 -7.98 44.09 -3.01
N LEU A 240 -6.68 44.36 -3.13
CA LEU A 240 -5.64 43.34 -3.35
C LEU A 240 -5.49 42.33 -2.19
N PHE A 241 -5.94 42.69 -0.98
CA PHE A 241 -5.91 41.81 0.19
C PHE A 241 -7.27 41.19 0.55
N SER A 242 -8.36 41.60 -0.11
CA SER A 242 -9.73 41.29 0.30
C SER A 242 -10.54 40.51 -0.73
N PHE A 243 -9.97 39.46 -1.34
CA PHE A 243 -10.66 38.38 -2.09
C PHE A 243 -11.78 38.75 -3.11
N ASN A 244 -12.02 40.02 -3.45
CA ASN A 244 -13.13 40.42 -4.31
C ASN A 244 -12.61 40.87 -5.69
N PHE A 245 -12.26 39.85 -6.48
CA PHE A 245 -11.66 39.95 -7.81
C PHE A 245 -12.50 40.75 -8.83
N PHE A 246 -13.83 40.75 -8.68
CA PHE A 246 -14.74 41.42 -9.63
C PHE A 246 -14.65 42.96 -9.59
N GLY A 247 -14.20 43.56 -8.49
CA GLY A 247 -14.09 45.03 -8.38
C GLY A 247 -12.93 45.63 -9.17
N MET A 248 -11.91 44.83 -9.51
CA MET A 248 -10.70 45.30 -10.18
C MET A 248 -10.93 45.53 -11.68
N MET A 249 -11.81 44.74 -12.31
CA MET A 249 -12.08 44.80 -13.76
C MET A 249 -12.80 46.09 -14.19
N SER A 250 -13.60 46.72 -13.32
CA SER A 250 -14.33 47.94 -13.66
C SER A 250 -13.46 49.20 -13.69
N ALA A 251 -12.36 49.23 -12.92
CA ALA A 251 -11.56 50.44 -12.72
C ALA A 251 -10.64 50.79 -13.90
N ILE A 252 -10.34 49.83 -14.78
CA ILE A 252 -9.37 50.01 -15.89
C ILE A 252 -10.01 50.72 -17.10
N SER A 253 -11.35 50.75 -17.21
CA SER A 253 -12.04 51.13 -18.46
C SER A 253 -12.27 52.64 -18.72
N THR A 254 -11.95 53.54 -17.79
CA THR A 254 -12.48 54.94 -17.83
C THR A 254 -11.50 56.06 -18.20
N ILE A 255 -10.29 55.78 -18.70
CA ILE A 255 -9.30 56.84 -18.96
C ILE A 255 -8.89 56.88 -20.44
N SER A 256 -9.78 57.44 -21.26
CA SER A 256 -9.54 57.80 -22.67
C SER A 256 -9.80 59.30 -22.87
N GLY A 257 -8.81 60.14 -22.53
CA GLY A 257 -8.92 61.61 -22.67
C GLY A 257 -7.60 62.25 -23.10
N ALA A 258 -7.56 62.66 -24.38
CA ALA A 258 -6.72 63.68 -25.01
C ALA A 258 -5.21 63.72 -24.70
N ILE A 259 -4.40 62.88 -25.36
CA ILE A 259 -2.93 63.03 -25.39
C ILE A 259 -2.40 62.76 -26.81
N SER A 260 -1.47 63.58 -27.30
CA SER A 260 -0.96 63.60 -28.68
C SER A 260 0.36 62.85 -28.90
N ASN A 261 0.92 62.19 -27.87
CA ASN A 261 2.15 61.37 -28.00
C ASN A 261 1.81 59.89 -28.24
N ALA A 262 1.83 59.48 -29.52
CA ALA A 262 1.56 58.10 -29.94
C ALA A 262 2.48 57.05 -29.27
N THR A 263 3.70 57.43 -28.89
CA THR A 263 4.67 56.56 -28.20
C THR A 263 4.26 56.24 -26.78
N GLU A 264 3.66 57.19 -26.06
CA GLU A 264 3.26 56.99 -24.67
C GLU A 264 1.94 56.20 -24.60
N MET A 265 0.99 56.49 -25.49
CA MET A 265 -0.23 55.68 -25.61
C MET A 265 0.08 54.21 -25.93
N LYS A 266 1.13 53.95 -26.72
CA LYS A 266 1.60 52.59 -27.00
C LYS A 266 2.10 51.89 -25.73
N LYS A 267 2.91 52.56 -24.90
CA LYS A 267 3.40 51.99 -23.62
C LYS A 267 2.28 51.69 -22.64
N LYS A 268 1.27 52.56 -22.55
CA LYS A 268 0.07 52.30 -21.74
C LYS A 268 -0.66 51.04 -22.22
N ALA A 269 -0.92 50.96 -23.53
CA ALA A 269 -1.59 49.79 -24.11
C ALA A 269 -0.78 48.49 -23.88
N GLU A 270 0.55 48.54 -23.98
CA GLU A 270 1.44 47.40 -23.67
C GLU A 270 1.36 46.99 -22.19
N CYS A 271 1.28 47.96 -21.27
CA CYS A 271 1.13 47.69 -19.83
C CYS A 271 -0.25 47.09 -19.51
N GLU A 272 -1.33 47.65 -20.06
CA GLU A 272 -2.70 47.11 -19.91
C GLU A 272 -2.80 45.69 -20.48
N GLN A 273 -2.22 45.44 -21.65
CA GLN A 273 -2.13 44.11 -22.23
C GLN A 273 -1.34 43.14 -21.33
N SER A 274 -0.23 43.61 -20.74
CA SER A 274 0.57 42.81 -19.81
C SER A 274 -0.23 42.46 -18.56
N ILE A 275 -0.97 43.41 -17.99
CA ILE A 275 -1.87 43.20 -16.84
C ILE A 275 -2.91 42.11 -17.16
N GLU A 276 -3.55 42.20 -18.33
CA GLU A 276 -4.52 41.20 -18.78
C GLU A 276 -3.89 39.80 -18.88
N LEU A 277 -2.69 39.70 -19.47
CA LEU A 277 -1.95 38.43 -19.53
C LEU A 277 -1.59 37.88 -18.14
N VAL A 278 -1.18 38.72 -17.20
CA VAL A 278 -0.90 38.30 -15.82
C VAL A 278 -2.18 37.84 -15.12
N ASN A 279 -3.31 38.52 -15.32
CA ASN A 279 -4.60 38.11 -14.76
C ASN A 279 -5.04 36.75 -15.30
N GLN A 280 -4.86 36.51 -16.60
CA GLN A 280 -5.13 35.20 -17.21
C GLN A 280 -4.22 34.11 -16.62
N GLU A 281 -2.93 34.39 -16.43
CA GLU A 281 -2.00 33.48 -15.75
C GLU A 281 -2.45 33.17 -14.31
N ILE A 282 -2.82 34.17 -13.52
CA ILE A 282 -3.34 33.98 -12.15
C ILE A 282 -4.59 33.09 -12.16
N ASN A 283 -5.54 33.35 -13.06
CA ASN A 283 -6.76 32.54 -13.18
C ASN A 283 -6.42 31.08 -13.54
N ASN A 284 -5.48 30.86 -14.45
CA ASN A 284 -5.02 29.51 -14.79
C ASN A 284 -4.33 28.81 -13.62
N LEU A 285 -3.52 29.53 -12.84
CA LEU A 285 -2.86 28.99 -11.65
C LEU A 285 -3.85 28.66 -10.53
N LEU A 286 -4.89 29.48 -10.32
CA LEU A 286 -5.98 29.19 -9.39
C LEU A 286 -6.79 27.97 -9.82
N ALA A 287 -7.08 27.82 -11.12
CA ALA A 287 -7.72 26.62 -11.65
C ALA A 287 -6.86 25.37 -11.40
N ARG A 288 -5.53 25.45 -11.65
CA ARG A 288 -4.58 24.38 -11.34
C ARG A 288 -4.52 24.04 -9.84
N ASP A 289 -4.61 25.03 -8.95
CA ASP A 289 -4.66 24.81 -7.50
C ASP A 289 -5.92 24.02 -7.10
N GLN A 290 -7.07 24.39 -7.68
CA GLN A 290 -8.33 23.68 -7.46
C GLN A 290 -8.30 22.23 -8.00
N GLU A 291 -7.70 22.03 -9.17
CA GLU A 291 -7.46 20.69 -9.73
C GLU A 291 -6.56 19.86 -8.82
N LEU A 292 -5.45 20.43 -8.33
CA LEU A 292 -4.57 19.77 -7.37
C LEU A 292 -5.33 19.40 -6.09
N GLY A 293 -6.21 20.27 -5.59
CA GLY A 293 -7.10 19.98 -4.47
C GLY A 293 -7.99 18.76 -4.70
N THR A 294 -8.60 18.67 -5.88
CA THR A 294 -9.46 17.53 -6.28
C THR A 294 -8.67 16.24 -6.38
N VAL A 295 -7.49 16.30 -6.99
CA VAL A 295 -6.60 15.13 -7.12
C VAL A 295 -6.09 14.71 -5.74
N ARG A 296 -5.77 15.65 -4.85
CA ARG A 296 -5.34 15.37 -3.47
C ARG A 296 -6.38 14.59 -2.69
N THR A 297 -7.68 14.91 -2.81
CA THR A 297 -8.74 14.13 -2.17
C THR A 297 -8.71 12.67 -2.63
N ARG A 298 -8.59 12.44 -3.94
CA ARG A 298 -8.47 11.08 -4.50
C ARG A 298 -7.21 10.36 -4.05
N LEU A 299 -6.09 11.10 -3.94
CA LEU A 299 -4.86 10.58 -3.40
C LEU A 299 -5.05 10.17 -1.94
N GLU A 300 -5.64 10.99 -1.07
CA GLU A 300 -5.91 10.64 0.33
C GLU A 300 -6.83 9.41 0.49
N GLU A 301 -7.84 9.25 -0.37
CA GLU A 301 -8.63 8.03 -0.42
C GLU A 301 -7.77 6.82 -0.82
N SER A 302 -6.92 7.00 -1.83
CA SER A 302 -5.95 6.00 -2.28
C SER A 302 -4.96 5.63 -1.17
N LYS A 303 -4.56 6.57 -0.30
CA LYS A 303 -3.70 6.31 0.86
C LYS A 303 -4.37 5.42 1.90
N LYS A 304 -5.66 5.61 2.17
CA LYS A 304 -6.44 4.72 3.05
C LYS A 304 -6.51 3.31 2.47
N ILE A 305 -6.71 3.21 1.17
CA ILE A 305 -6.71 1.94 0.43
C ILE A 305 -5.32 1.28 0.54
N VAL A 306 -4.24 2.02 0.30
CA VAL A 306 -2.85 1.57 0.44
C VAL A 306 -2.55 1.01 1.84
N ALA A 307 -2.98 1.71 2.89
CA ALA A 307 -2.81 1.23 4.27
C ALA A 307 -3.64 -0.05 4.54
N SER A 308 -4.86 -0.12 4.00
CA SER A 308 -5.70 -1.31 4.08
C SER A 308 -5.07 -2.50 3.36
N VAL A 309 -4.59 -2.29 2.13
CA VAL A 309 -3.86 -3.26 1.31
C VAL A 309 -2.66 -3.82 2.06
N SER A 310 -1.83 -2.95 2.64
CA SER A 310 -0.66 -3.36 3.43
C SER A 310 -1.06 -4.23 4.62
N THR A 311 -2.09 -3.83 5.36
CA THR A 311 -2.58 -4.59 6.52
C THR A 311 -3.08 -5.98 6.09
N GLN A 312 -3.79 -6.03 4.97
CA GLN A 312 -4.32 -7.27 4.39
C GLN A 312 -3.21 -8.19 3.88
N ILE A 313 -2.13 -7.64 3.30
CA ILE A 313 -0.95 -8.41 2.91
C ILE A 313 -0.28 -9.04 4.14
N LEU A 314 -0.22 -8.34 5.29
CA LEU A 314 0.33 -8.89 6.53
C LEU A 314 -0.45 -10.11 7.05
N ILE A 315 -1.75 -10.22 6.76
CA ILE A 315 -2.52 -11.42 7.09
C ILE A 315 -1.99 -12.62 6.29
N ILE A 316 -1.67 -12.43 5.00
CA ILE A 316 -1.06 -13.47 4.16
C ILE A 316 0.33 -13.87 4.71
N VAL A 317 1.11 -12.89 5.14
CA VAL A 317 2.42 -13.10 5.80
C VAL A 317 2.27 -13.98 7.04
N ASP A 318 1.28 -13.71 7.89
CA ASP A 318 1.03 -14.48 9.12
C ASP A 318 0.62 -15.93 8.84
N ILE A 319 -0.16 -16.18 7.79
CA ILE A 319 -0.50 -17.54 7.35
C ILE A 319 0.76 -18.31 6.96
N TRP A 320 1.59 -17.74 6.08
CA TRP A 320 2.83 -18.39 5.66
C TRP A 320 3.83 -18.58 6.80
N ARG A 321 3.91 -17.63 7.74
CA ARG A 321 4.70 -17.78 8.97
C ARG A 321 4.21 -18.97 9.79
N THR A 322 2.90 -19.11 9.98
CA THR A 322 2.32 -20.20 10.76
C THR A 322 2.61 -21.54 10.11
N ILE A 323 2.40 -21.65 8.80
CA ILE A 323 2.72 -22.86 8.03
C ILE A 323 4.21 -23.21 8.18
N ASN A 324 5.11 -22.23 8.02
CA ASN A 324 6.55 -22.43 8.19
C ASN A 324 6.89 -22.96 9.59
N GLN A 325 6.33 -22.36 10.64
CA GLN A 325 6.55 -22.78 12.03
C GLN A 325 6.05 -24.20 12.31
N ASP A 326 4.90 -24.58 11.75
CA ASP A 326 4.33 -25.91 11.89
C ASP A 326 5.20 -26.95 11.16
N MET A 327 5.64 -26.65 9.94
CA MET A 327 6.56 -27.49 9.17
C MET A 327 7.90 -27.68 9.90
N HIS A 328 8.46 -26.61 10.44
CA HIS A 328 9.73 -26.64 11.19
C HIS A 328 9.61 -27.47 12.48
N SER A 329 8.55 -27.24 13.26
CA SER A 329 8.31 -27.97 14.51
C SER A 329 8.12 -29.47 14.27
N LEU A 330 7.50 -29.82 13.14
CA LEU A 330 7.36 -31.19 12.70
C LEU A 330 8.71 -31.82 12.33
N ASP A 331 9.51 -31.14 11.51
CA ASP A 331 10.83 -31.63 11.11
C ASP A 331 11.70 -31.92 12.33
N GLU A 332 11.74 -31.00 13.29
CA GLU A 332 12.48 -31.22 14.54
C GLU A 332 11.94 -32.40 15.35
N ALA A 333 10.61 -32.52 15.48
CA ALA A 333 9.99 -33.60 16.25
C ALA A 333 10.26 -34.97 15.63
N LEU A 334 10.10 -35.09 14.31
CA LEU A 334 10.37 -36.31 13.55
C LEU A 334 11.86 -36.63 13.55
N SER A 335 12.72 -35.65 13.27
CA SER A 335 14.18 -35.82 13.29
C SER A 335 14.68 -36.30 14.65
N SER A 336 14.12 -35.78 15.75
CA SER A 336 14.46 -36.20 17.11
C SER A 336 14.03 -37.65 17.39
N GLN A 337 12.81 -38.02 16.97
CA GLN A 337 12.27 -39.38 17.14
C GLN A 337 12.98 -40.42 16.26
N LEU A 338 13.45 -40.02 15.07
CA LEU A 338 14.09 -40.89 14.08
C LEU A 338 15.61 -40.99 14.24
N LYS A 339 16.21 -40.27 15.21
CA LYS A 339 17.63 -40.42 15.59
C LYS A 339 17.85 -41.75 16.30
N GLY A 340 18.55 -42.67 15.63
CA GLY A 340 18.80 -44.03 16.09
C GLY A 340 18.04 -45.07 15.27
N ASN A 341 17.89 -46.29 15.80
CA ASN A 341 17.02 -47.33 15.24
C ASN A 341 15.81 -47.46 16.18
N PRO A 342 14.84 -46.53 16.11
CA PRO A 342 13.86 -46.35 17.17
C PRO A 342 12.72 -47.36 17.02
N VAL A 343 12.25 -47.88 18.15
CA VAL A 343 11.01 -48.67 18.20
C VAL A 343 9.84 -47.70 18.06
N ILE A 344 9.01 -47.90 17.04
CA ILE A 344 7.78 -47.12 16.87
C ILE A 344 6.80 -47.51 17.98
N THR A 345 6.48 -46.57 18.86
CA THR A 345 5.56 -46.79 19.98
C THR A 345 4.12 -46.45 19.59
N LYS A 346 3.13 -47.04 20.27
CA LYS A 346 1.71 -46.66 20.13
C LYS A 346 1.46 -45.16 20.31
N LEU A 347 2.20 -44.53 21.22
CA LEU A 347 2.11 -43.09 21.46
C LEU A 347 2.61 -42.29 20.25
N PHE A 348 3.66 -42.74 19.57
CA PHE A 348 4.13 -42.13 18.33
C PHE A 348 3.09 -42.26 17.22
N LEU A 349 2.51 -43.46 17.03
CA LEU A 349 1.42 -43.67 16.07
C LEU A 349 0.21 -42.77 16.37
N LYS A 350 -0.15 -42.59 17.64
CA LYS A 350 -1.22 -41.66 18.04
C LYS A 350 -0.89 -40.21 17.69
N LYS A 351 0.35 -39.77 17.92
CA LYS A 351 0.82 -38.42 17.53
C LYS A 351 0.80 -38.23 16.01
N LEU A 352 1.17 -39.26 15.25
CA LEU A 352 1.06 -39.26 13.79
C LEU A 352 -0.40 -39.16 13.33
N GLY A 353 -1.34 -39.81 14.02
CA GLY A 353 -2.78 -39.65 13.78
C GLY A 353 -3.26 -38.21 13.99
N VAL A 354 -2.82 -37.53 15.07
CA VAL A 354 -3.10 -36.10 15.28
C VAL A 354 -2.51 -35.25 14.16
N ALA A 355 -1.26 -35.52 13.77
CA ALA A 355 -0.59 -34.79 12.70
C ALA A 355 -1.30 -34.97 11.36
N LYS A 356 -1.75 -36.19 11.05
CA LYS A 356 -2.56 -36.50 9.86
C LYS A 356 -3.83 -35.64 9.81
N GLU A 357 -4.56 -35.53 10.92
CA GLU A 357 -5.76 -34.69 11.00
C GLU A 357 -5.42 -33.21 10.79
N ILE A 358 -4.36 -32.69 11.42
CA ILE A 358 -3.90 -31.31 11.20
C ILE A 358 -3.56 -31.08 9.73
N TYR A 359 -2.86 -32.01 9.09
CA TYR A 359 -2.54 -31.91 7.66
C TYR A 359 -3.76 -31.98 6.78
N HIS A 360 -4.76 -32.78 7.13
CA HIS A 360 -6.01 -32.83 6.40
C HIS A 360 -6.68 -31.45 6.41
N HIS A 361 -6.76 -30.81 7.58
CA HIS A 361 -7.30 -29.46 7.69
C HIS A 361 -6.46 -28.43 6.92
N LEU A 362 -5.13 -28.47 7.04
CA LEU A 362 -4.24 -27.57 6.30
C LEU A 362 -4.38 -27.76 4.78
N THR A 363 -4.53 -29.00 4.33
CA THR A 363 -4.78 -29.34 2.92
C THR A 363 -6.07 -28.70 2.43
N VAL A 364 -7.18 -28.90 3.15
CA VAL A 364 -8.49 -28.32 2.81
C VAL A 364 -8.43 -26.78 2.78
N LEU A 365 -7.70 -26.16 3.71
CA LEU A 365 -7.54 -24.71 3.74
C LEU A 365 -6.74 -24.19 2.54
N LEU A 366 -5.63 -24.85 2.20
CA LEU A 366 -4.81 -24.49 1.04
C LEU A 366 -5.55 -24.73 -0.29
N GLU A 367 -6.31 -25.82 -0.40
CA GLU A 367 -7.18 -26.07 -1.57
C GLU A 367 -8.25 -24.99 -1.71
N THR A 368 -8.95 -24.68 -0.61
CA THR A 368 -9.94 -23.61 -0.61
C THR A 368 -9.29 -22.27 -0.98
N TYR A 369 -8.07 -22.01 -0.48
CA TYR A 369 -7.31 -20.81 -0.83
C TYR A 369 -7.01 -20.74 -2.32
N VAL A 370 -6.50 -21.83 -2.91
CA VAL A 370 -6.20 -21.92 -4.34
C VAL A 370 -7.47 -21.72 -5.17
N GLU A 371 -8.55 -22.43 -4.86
CA GLU A 371 -9.83 -22.34 -5.56
C GLU A 371 -10.40 -20.91 -5.52
N GLN A 372 -10.48 -20.32 -4.34
CA GLN A 372 -11.11 -19.01 -4.16
C GLN A 372 -10.25 -17.88 -4.75
N THR A 373 -8.92 -18.02 -4.72
CA THR A 373 -8.01 -17.05 -5.36
C THR A 373 -8.04 -17.17 -6.89
N ASN A 374 -8.12 -18.39 -7.43
CA ASN A 374 -8.29 -18.60 -8.87
C ASN A 374 -9.64 -18.06 -9.37
N ALA A 375 -10.73 -18.29 -8.62
CA ALA A 375 -12.04 -17.72 -8.92
C ALA A 375 -12.05 -16.18 -8.87
N ALA A 376 -11.22 -15.60 -7.99
CA ALA A 376 -11.02 -14.17 -7.88
C ALA A 376 -10.19 -13.56 -9.02
N ASN A 377 -9.37 -14.37 -9.69
CA ASN A 377 -8.46 -13.96 -10.76
C ASN A 377 -8.66 -14.84 -12.01
N PRO A 378 -9.81 -14.76 -12.70
CA PRO A 378 -10.16 -15.69 -13.78
C PRO A 378 -9.25 -15.65 -15.03
N THR A 379 -8.18 -14.84 -15.05
CA THR A 379 -7.25 -14.74 -16.19
C THR A 379 -5.84 -14.38 -15.73
N VAL A 380 -5.01 -15.41 -15.55
CA VAL A 380 -3.79 -15.63 -16.36
C VAL A 380 -3.74 -17.14 -16.64
N ALA A 381 -4.72 -17.65 -17.40
CA ALA A 381 -4.52 -18.90 -18.10
C ALA A 381 -3.42 -18.61 -19.12
N VAL A 382 -2.20 -18.95 -18.74
CA VAL A 382 -1.03 -18.97 -19.62
C VAL A 382 -1.47 -19.75 -20.86
N ALA A 383 -1.61 -19.04 -21.98
CA ALA A 383 -1.57 -19.66 -23.29
C ALA A 383 -0.25 -20.45 -23.31
N LYS A 384 -0.36 -21.78 -23.17
CA LYS A 384 0.76 -22.69 -23.32
C LYS A 384 1.29 -22.66 -24.74
#